data_AF-A0A8E2AJT7-F1
#
_entry.id   AF-A0A8E2AJT7-F1
#
_cell.length_a   1.000
_cell.length_b   1.000
_cell.length_c   1.000
_cell.angle_alpha   90.00
_cell.angle_beta   90.00
_cell.angle_gamma   90.00
#
_symmetry.space_group_name_H-M   'P 1'
#
loop_
_entity.id
_entity.type
_entity.pdbx_description
1 polymer ?
#
loop_
_entity_poly.entity_id
_entity_poly.type
_entity_poly.pdbx_seq_one_letter_code
_entity_poly.pdbx_strand_id
1 'polypeptide(L)'
;MHEHRAAHCACMSLNIMMDPEPMFPDMYHPIFTDRKRNFRGTAKQYSRTEKPPKYYLIDFGLSSKYAADNPSPRDLPALGGDRTVPEFQGDKFDEESDPFPTDVYHLGNAVRESCPLA
;
A
#
# COMPACT_ATOMS: atom_id res chain seq x y z
N MET A 1 2.48 9.02 8.89
CA MET A 1 3.46 9.48 7.88
C MET A 1 3.25 10.96 7.56
N HIS A 2 2.05 11.35 7.13
CA HIS A 2 1.71 12.74 6.80
C HIS A 2 1.96 13.73 7.97
N GLU A 3 1.72 13.33 9.22
CA GLU A 3 2.08 14.14 10.41
C GLU A 3 3.59 14.46 10.52
N HIS A 4 4.44 13.61 9.94
CA HIS A 4 5.88 13.82 9.87
C HIS A 4 6.33 14.44 8.53
N ARG A 5 5.37 14.97 7.76
CA ARG A 5 5.59 15.64 6.47
C ARG A 5 6.30 14.75 5.46
N ALA A 6 5.95 13.47 5.46
CA ALA A 6 6.40 12.52 4.45
C ALA A 6 5.19 11.96 3.69
N ALA A 7 5.31 11.83 2.37
CA ALA A 7 4.35 11.18 1.49
C ALA A 7 4.99 9.90 0.91
N HIS A 8 4.22 8.84 0.79
CA HIS A 8 4.68 7.55 0.28
C HIS A 8 4.77 7.53 -1.26
N CYS A 9 3.80 8.17 -1.91
CA CYS A 9 3.60 8.32 -3.36
C CYS A 9 3.38 7.00 -4.13
N ALA A 10 3.21 5.88 -3.43
CA ALA A 10 3.12 4.55 -4.04
C ALA A 10 2.36 3.54 -3.17
N CYS A 11 1.30 3.98 -2.48
CA CYS A 11 0.45 3.13 -1.66
C CYS A 11 -0.38 2.16 -2.52
N MET A 12 0.25 1.10 -3.01
CA MET A 12 -0.40 0.04 -3.80
C MET A 12 -0.38 -1.30 -3.05
N SER A 13 -1.20 -2.25 -3.48
CA SER A 13 -1.35 -3.57 -2.83
C SER A 13 -0.03 -4.33 -2.64
N LEU A 14 0.92 -4.19 -3.58
CA LEU A 14 2.26 -4.81 -3.48
C LEU A 14 3.16 -4.15 -2.41
N ASN A 15 2.86 -2.92 -2.01
CA ASN A 15 3.61 -2.15 -1.01
C ASN A 15 2.93 -2.15 0.37
N ILE A 16 1.82 -2.91 0.52
CA ILE A 16 1.11 -3.08 1.78
C ILE A 16 1.30 -4.54 2.23
N MET A 17 2.24 -4.74 3.15
CA MET A 17 2.53 -6.05 3.71
C MET A 17 1.68 -6.33 4.96
N MET A 18 1.30 -7.58 5.14
CA MET A 18 0.59 -8.06 6.32
C MET A 18 1.52 -8.93 7.16
N ASP A 19 1.49 -8.75 8.49
CA ASP A 19 2.03 -9.70 9.45
C ASP A 19 1.17 -10.97 9.49
N PRO A 20 1.69 -12.13 9.03
CA PRO A 20 0.89 -13.35 9.00
C PRO A 20 0.79 -14.06 10.35
N GLU A 21 1.65 -13.77 11.32
CA GLU A 21 1.79 -14.54 12.56
C GLU A 21 0.46 -14.69 13.33
N PRO A 22 -0.39 -13.65 13.47
CA PRO A 22 -1.67 -13.79 14.15
C PRO A 22 -2.65 -14.73 13.44
N MET A 23 -2.62 -14.76 12.11
CA MET A 23 -3.57 -15.51 11.28
C MET A 23 -3.09 -16.94 10.96
N PHE A 24 -1.78 -17.16 10.95
CA PHE A 24 -1.16 -18.42 10.54
C PHE A 24 -0.21 -18.92 11.63
N PRO A 25 -0.71 -19.68 12.63
CA PRO A 25 0.09 -20.10 13.78
C PRO A 25 1.29 -20.98 13.39
N ASP A 26 1.16 -21.74 12.29
CA ASP A 26 2.22 -22.61 11.75
C ASP A 26 2.87 -22.02 10.48
N MET A 27 2.59 -20.75 10.17
CA MET A 27 2.93 -20.08 8.92
C MET A 27 2.39 -20.81 7.68
N TYR A 28 2.84 -20.40 6.49
CA TYR A 28 2.45 -20.97 5.21
C TYR A 28 3.63 -21.03 4.22
N HIS A 29 3.41 -21.68 3.08
CA HIS A 29 4.39 -21.71 2.00
C HIS A 29 4.48 -20.33 1.31
N PRO A 30 5.69 -19.75 1.10
CA PRO A 30 5.85 -18.37 0.61
C PRO A 30 5.15 -18.04 -0.71
N ILE A 31 4.92 -19.04 -1.57
CA ILE A 31 4.24 -18.88 -2.86
C ILE A 31 2.78 -19.35 -2.81
N PHE A 32 2.46 -20.31 -1.94
CA PHE A 32 1.16 -20.97 -1.88
C PHE A 32 0.62 -20.86 -0.46
N THR A 33 -0.03 -19.74 -0.18
CA THR A 33 -0.44 -19.35 1.19
C THR A 33 -1.49 -20.30 1.79
N ASP A 34 -2.17 -21.08 0.96
CA ASP A 34 -3.08 -22.15 1.35
C ASP A 34 -2.36 -23.44 1.80
N ARG A 35 -1.04 -23.55 1.62
CA ARG A 35 -0.26 -24.75 1.94
C ARG A 35 0.72 -24.57 3.07
N LYS A 36 0.98 -25.67 3.78
CA LYS A 36 2.08 -25.76 4.75
C LYS A 36 3.42 -25.51 4.05
N ARG A 37 4.39 -24.97 4.78
CA ARG A 37 5.74 -24.66 4.27
C ARG A 37 6.46 -25.86 3.65
N ASN A 38 6.15 -27.08 4.08
CA ASN A 38 6.70 -28.33 3.56
C ASN A 38 5.87 -28.97 2.42
N PHE A 39 4.84 -28.29 1.92
CA PHE A 39 3.88 -28.77 0.91
C PHE A 39 3.04 -30.00 1.31
N ARG A 40 3.14 -30.50 2.54
CA ARG A 40 2.42 -31.71 3.00
C ARG A 40 1.04 -31.37 3.59
N GLY A 41 0.24 -30.62 2.83
CA GLY A 41 -1.15 -30.30 3.17
C GLY A 41 -1.44 -28.80 3.32
N THR A 42 -2.65 -28.50 3.80
CA THR A 42 -3.19 -27.15 3.93
C THR A 42 -2.65 -26.42 5.16
N ALA A 43 -2.36 -25.12 5.02
CA ALA A 43 -2.01 -24.26 6.14
C ALA A 43 -3.23 -24.00 7.03
N LYS A 44 -3.02 -23.99 8.35
CA LYS A 44 -4.05 -23.55 9.29
C LYS A 44 -4.13 -22.02 9.21
N GLN A 45 -5.33 -21.50 8.97
CA GLN A 45 -5.56 -20.05 8.82
C GLN A 45 -6.78 -19.61 9.63
N TYR A 46 -6.72 -18.38 10.14
CA TYR A 46 -7.83 -17.65 10.73
C TYR A 46 -8.17 -16.45 9.84
N SER A 47 -9.43 -16.01 9.87
CA SER A 47 -9.82 -14.78 9.18
C SER A 47 -9.23 -13.54 9.85
N ARG A 48 -9.17 -12.43 9.10
CA ARG A 48 -8.71 -11.12 9.61
C ARG A 48 -9.57 -10.59 10.76
N THR A 49 -10.83 -11.00 10.86
CA THR A 49 -11.73 -10.60 11.95
C THR A 49 -11.55 -11.48 13.20
N GLU A 50 -11.26 -12.77 13.04
CA GLU A 50 -10.92 -13.66 14.16
C GLU A 50 -9.55 -13.34 14.78
N LYS A 51 -8.59 -12.99 13.92
CA LYS A 51 -7.20 -12.66 14.31
C LYS A 51 -6.71 -11.45 13.52
N PRO A 52 -6.96 -10.21 14.02
CA PRO A 52 -6.54 -8.99 13.34
C PRO A 52 -5.02 -8.91 13.14
N PRO A 53 -4.53 -8.87 11.90
CA PRO A 53 -3.10 -8.74 11.62
C PRO A 53 -2.65 -7.28 11.68
N LYS A 54 -1.35 -7.07 11.82
CA LYS A 54 -0.71 -5.76 11.58
C LYS A 54 -0.40 -5.60 10.10
N TYR A 55 -0.46 -4.37 9.61
CA TYR A 55 -0.06 -4.01 8.26
C TYR A 55 1.11 -3.04 8.29
N TYR A 56 1.97 -3.15 7.28
CA TYR A 56 3.15 -2.31 7.11
C TYR A 56 3.16 -1.74 5.70
N LEU A 57 3.42 -0.44 5.60
CA LEU A 57 3.82 0.18 4.34
C LEU A 57 5.31 -0.08 4.13
N ILE A 58 5.67 -0.57 2.95
CA ILE A 58 7.04 -0.85 2.54
C ILE A 58 7.35 -0.13 1.23
N ASP A 59 8.61 -0.19 0.80
CA ASP A 59 9.09 0.43 -0.43
C ASP A 59 8.88 1.95 -0.47
N PHE A 60 9.80 2.64 0.18
CA PHE A 60 9.84 4.10 0.22
C PHE A 60 10.63 4.71 -0.96
N GLY A 61 10.86 3.95 -2.03
CA GLY A 61 11.70 4.40 -3.16
C GLY A 61 11.14 5.61 -3.91
N LEU A 62 9.82 5.81 -3.87
CA LEU A 62 9.12 6.97 -4.43
C LEU A 62 8.68 7.99 -3.37
N SER A 63 9.03 7.76 -2.11
CA SER A 63 8.59 8.62 -1.02
C SER A 63 9.40 9.91 -0.93
N SER A 64 8.73 10.98 -0.55
CA SER A 64 9.30 12.30 -0.37
C SER A 64 9.08 12.81 1.05
N LYS A 65 10.06 13.51 1.60
CA LYS A 65 9.97 14.20 2.89
C LYS A 65 10.12 15.70 2.71
N TYR A 66 9.16 16.46 3.19
CA TYR A 66 9.07 17.90 2.96
C TYR A 66 9.51 18.68 4.20
N ALA A 67 10.27 19.75 3.95
CA ALA A 67 10.72 20.67 4.99
C ALA A 67 9.53 21.38 5.66
N ALA A 68 9.70 21.77 6.93
CA ALA A 68 8.63 22.38 7.74
C ALA A 68 8.16 23.74 7.22
N ASP A 69 9.01 24.44 6.48
CA ASP A 69 8.79 25.76 5.88
C ASP A 69 8.09 25.71 4.50
N ASN A 70 7.80 24.52 3.96
CA ASN A 70 7.02 24.35 2.74
C ASN A 70 5.58 23.89 3.05
N PRO A 71 4.65 24.78 3.43
CA PRO A 71 3.31 24.39 3.90
C PRO A 71 2.45 23.70 2.83
N SER A 72 2.79 23.80 1.55
CA SER A 72 2.02 23.26 0.44
C SER A 72 2.96 22.66 -0.60
N PRO A 73 3.58 21.50 -0.32
CA PRO A 73 4.47 20.86 -1.27
C PRO A 73 3.70 20.47 -2.53
N ARG A 74 4.37 20.58 -3.67
CA ARG A 74 3.88 20.09 -4.95
C ARG A 74 4.99 19.33 -5.61
N ASP A 75 4.67 18.16 -6.15
CA ASP A 75 5.61 17.31 -6.88
C ASP A 75 4.98 16.91 -8.22
N LEU A 76 5.85 16.67 -9.21
CA LEU A 76 5.44 16.00 -10.44
C LEU A 76 4.96 14.57 -10.13
N PRO A 77 4.10 13.99 -10.98
CA PRO A 77 3.60 12.64 -10.78
C PRO A 77 4.70 11.60 -10.56
N ALA A 78 4.63 10.89 -9.44
CA ALA A 78 5.45 9.71 -9.23
C ALA A 78 4.96 8.58 -10.16
N LEU A 79 5.85 8.07 -11.00
CA LEU A 79 5.55 6.94 -11.90
C LEU A 79 5.47 5.62 -11.10
N GLY A 80 4.36 5.44 -10.38
CA GLY A 80 4.07 4.27 -9.57
C GLY A 80 3.31 3.16 -10.32
N GLY A 81 2.96 2.11 -9.57
CA GLY A 81 2.17 0.99 -10.11
C GLY A 81 0.70 1.33 -10.35
N ASP A 82 0.13 2.25 -9.57
CA ASP A 82 -1.22 2.79 -9.79
C ASP A 82 -1.15 4.01 -10.72
N ARG A 83 -1.79 3.88 -11.88
CA ARG A 83 -1.80 4.91 -12.93
C ARG A 83 -3.16 5.62 -13.05
N THR A 84 -4.07 5.44 -12.09
CA THR A 84 -5.44 5.98 -12.21
C THR A 84 -5.67 7.30 -11.47
N VAL A 85 -4.64 7.84 -10.80
CA VAL A 85 -4.68 9.14 -10.11
C VAL A 85 -5.17 10.22 -11.09
N PRO A 86 -6.30 10.90 -10.83
CA PRO A 86 -6.90 11.86 -11.76
C PRO A 86 -5.99 13.04 -12.13
N GLU A 87 -5.18 13.48 -11.18
CA GLU A 87 -4.21 14.56 -11.35
C GLU A 87 -3.08 14.16 -12.33
N PHE A 88 -2.84 12.86 -12.52
CA PHE A 88 -1.76 12.33 -13.36
C PHE A 88 -2.23 11.98 -14.78
N GLN A 89 -3.41 12.44 -15.19
CA GLN A 89 -4.02 12.04 -16.47
C GLN A 89 -3.90 13.11 -17.54
N GLY A 90 -3.61 12.68 -18.77
CA GLY A 90 -3.63 13.53 -19.97
C GLY A 90 -2.71 14.75 -19.84
N ASP A 91 -3.23 15.91 -20.20
CA ASP A 91 -2.48 17.19 -20.19
C ASP A 91 -2.03 17.61 -18.79
N LYS A 92 -2.58 17.01 -17.72
CA LYS A 92 -2.19 17.30 -16.33
C LYS A 92 -0.99 16.52 -15.84
N PHE A 93 -0.48 15.56 -16.61
CA PHE A 93 0.65 14.73 -16.19
C PHE A 93 1.93 15.56 -15.92
N ASP A 94 2.07 16.71 -16.59
CA ASP A 94 3.21 17.61 -16.35
C ASP A 94 2.89 18.72 -15.32
N GLU A 95 1.73 18.65 -14.66
CA GLU A 95 1.34 19.57 -13.59
C GLU A 95 1.70 19.00 -12.21
N GLU A 96 2.34 19.80 -11.37
CA GLU A 96 2.65 19.39 -10.00
C GLU A 96 1.37 19.31 -9.14
N SER A 97 1.22 18.26 -8.35
CA SER A 97 0.08 18.07 -7.43
C SER A 97 0.52 17.97 -5.98
N ASP A 98 -0.42 18.16 -5.05
CA ASP A 98 -0.16 17.91 -3.63
C ASP A 98 -0.01 16.38 -3.41
N PRO A 99 1.13 15.91 -2.90
CA PRO A 99 1.42 14.49 -2.72
C PRO A 99 0.58 13.84 -1.61
N PHE A 100 0.06 14.60 -0.65
CA PHE A 100 -0.68 14.02 0.48
C PHE A 100 -2.09 13.54 0.09
N PRO A 101 -2.92 14.29 -0.64
CA PRO A 101 -4.17 13.77 -1.22
C PRO A 101 -3.93 12.63 -2.21
N THR A 102 -2.86 12.69 -3.01
CA THR A 102 -2.46 11.61 -3.92
C THR A 102 -2.23 10.30 -3.15
N ASP A 103 -1.54 10.34 -2.01
CA ASP A 103 -1.37 9.18 -1.12
C ASP A 103 -2.69 8.59 -0.63
N VAL A 104 -3.64 9.46 -0.26
CA VAL A 104 -4.99 9.05 0.19
C VAL A 104 -5.74 8.37 -0.95
N TYR A 105 -5.63 8.91 -2.17
CA TYR A 105 -6.20 8.29 -3.36
C TYR A 105 -5.62 6.89 -3.60
N HIS A 106 -4.29 6.76 -3.61
CA HIS A 106 -3.62 5.48 -3.80
C HIS A 106 -4.06 4.44 -2.77
N LEU A 107 -4.09 4.80 -1.49
CA LEU A 107 -4.54 3.90 -0.43
C LEU A 107 -6.00 3.49 -0.61
N GLY A 108 -6.88 4.44 -0.92
CA GLY A 108 -8.29 4.16 -1.21
C GLY A 108 -8.46 3.23 -2.40
N ASN A 109 -7.69 3.44 -3.47
CA ASN A 109 -7.71 2.60 -4.64
C ASN A 109 -7.19 1.18 -4.35
N ALA A 110 -6.10 1.05 -3.59
CA ALA A 110 -5.56 -0.24 -3.18
C ALA A 110 -6.58 -1.07 -2.38
N VAL A 111 -7.36 -0.44 -1.50
CA VAL A 111 -8.46 -1.10 -0.78
C VAL A 111 -9.58 -1.52 -1.73
N ARG A 112 -9.99 -0.63 -2.64
CA ARG A 112 -11.03 -0.89 -3.65
C ARG A 112 -10.69 -2.10 -4.53
N GLU A 113 -9.45 -2.20 -4.99
CA GLU A 113 -9.02 -3.28 -5.89
C GLU A 113 -8.78 -4.60 -5.15
N SER A 114 -8.32 -4.54 -3.89
CA SER A 114 -8.02 -5.74 -3.08
C SER A 114 -9.24 -6.36 -2.40
N CYS A 115 -10.31 -5.58 -2.23
CA CYS A 115 -11.61 -6.02 -1.75
C CYS A 115 -12.64 -5.75 -2.85
N PRO A 116 -12.78 -6.62 -3.87
CA PRO A 116 -13.95 -6.57 -4.72
C PRO A 116 -15.17 -6.70 -3.80
N LEU A 117 -16.03 -5.68 -3.80
CA LEU A 117 -17.30 -5.70 -3.11
C LEU A 117 -17.99 -7.03 -3.45
N ALA A 118 -18.29 -7.81 -2.41
CA ALA A 118 -19.07 -9.04 -2.50
C ALA A 118 -20.47 -8.78 -3.06
#